data_AF-A0A8D9AEU6-F1
#
_entry.id   AF-A0A8D9AEU6-F1
#
_cell.length_a   1.000
_cell.length_b   1.000
_cell.length_c   1.000
_cell.angle_alpha   90.00
_cell.angle_beta   90.00
_cell.angle_gamma   90.00
#
_symmetry.space_group_name_H-M   'P 1'
#
loop_
_entity.id
_entity.type
_entity.pdbx_description
1 polymer ?
#
loop_
_entity_poly.entity_id
_entity_poly.type
_entity_poly.pdbx_seq_one_letter_code
_entity_poly.pdbx_strand_id
1 'polypeptide(L)'
;MNCSTSTSILSILSNVKRVEGTLFGNGERAGNTSLLILASNYYNLGINPKINFFDKFFFKIFCNEKISFLDRISWFSRLNYTAFSGSHQDAIFKSYFQKKKFIWKIIYLPLNPKIFNFKHKNIIKINSQSGRGGLRFVFWYNYNLLLNKIIINKIYTISQDISENLMCEIHSELLFTLLY
;
A
#
# COMPACT_ATOMS: atom_id res chain seq x y z
N MET A 1 13.82 1.70 -22.96
CA MET A 1 13.18 2.77 -22.16
C MET A 1 12.05 2.17 -21.35
N ASN A 2 11.97 2.44 -20.05
CA ASN A 2 10.98 1.85 -19.13
C ASN A 2 9.63 2.58 -19.19
N CYS A 3 9.06 2.72 -20.40
CA CYS A 3 7.84 3.48 -20.67
C CYS A 3 6.76 2.64 -21.37
N SER A 4 6.87 1.31 -21.38
CA SER A 4 5.95 0.44 -22.13
C SER A 4 4.49 0.61 -21.69
N THR A 5 4.24 0.74 -20.39
CA THR A 5 2.91 0.98 -19.82
C THR A 5 2.36 2.36 -20.15
N SER A 6 3.19 3.41 -20.09
CA SER A 6 2.76 4.77 -20.46
C SER A 6 2.48 4.88 -21.95
N THR A 7 3.34 4.31 -22.81
CA THR A 7 3.09 4.24 -24.26
C THR A 7 1.80 3.49 -24.56
N SER A 8 1.53 2.39 -23.87
CA SER A 8 0.27 1.64 -24.04
C SER A 8 -0.95 2.49 -23.69
N ILE A 9 -0.92 3.22 -22.56
CA ILE A 9 -2.03 4.11 -22.16
C ILE A 9 -2.23 5.23 -23.20
N LEU A 10 -1.14 5.87 -23.63
CA LEU A 10 -1.21 6.97 -24.60
C LEU A 10 -1.76 6.48 -25.96
N SER A 11 -1.34 5.30 -26.40
CA SER A 11 -1.86 4.66 -27.61
C SER A 11 -3.36 4.40 -27.54
N ILE A 12 -3.87 3.94 -26.38
CA ILE A 12 -5.32 3.72 -26.21
C ILE A 12 -6.09 5.06 -26.26
N LEU A 13 -5.54 6.13 -25.68
CA LEU A 13 -6.12 7.48 -25.82
C LEU A 13 -6.16 7.94 -27.28
N SER A 14 -5.21 7.48 -28.11
CA SER A 14 -5.16 7.71 -29.56
C SER A 14 -5.98 6.68 -30.38
N ASN A 15 -7.01 6.07 -29.79
CA ASN A 15 -7.93 5.11 -30.44
C ASN A 15 -7.33 3.75 -30.85
N VAL A 16 -6.19 3.32 -30.27
CA VAL A 16 -5.74 1.93 -30.45
C VAL A 16 -6.71 0.96 -29.78
N LYS A 17 -7.15 -0.06 -30.53
CA LYS A 17 -8.18 -1.02 -30.09
C LYS A 17 -7.63 -2.24 -29.33
N ARG A 18 -6.32 -2.51 -29.44
CA ARG A 18 -5.68 -3.69 -28.89
C ARG A 18 -4.29 -3.36 -28.37
N VAL A 19 -3.99 -3.82 -27.17
CA VAL A 19 -2.65 -3.78 -26.57
C VAL A 19 -2.24 -5.21 -26.25
N GLU A 20 -1.02 -5.57 -26.63
CA GLU A 20 -0.41 -6.86 -26.30
C GLU A 20 0.67 -6.66 -25.23
N GLY A 21 0.75 -7.60 -24.31
CA GLY A 21 1.63 -7.50 -23.15
C GLY A 21 1.64 -8.79 -22.34
N THR A 22 2.28 -8.73 -21.18
CA THR A 22 2.41 -9.86 -20.25
C THR A 22 1.89 -9.47 -18.88
N LEU A 23 1.65 -10.43 -17.98
CA LEU A 23 0.98 -10.16 -16.70
C LEU A 23 1.69 -9.10 -15.86
N PHE A 24 2.99 -9.26 -15.64
CA PHE A 24 3.82 -8.36 -14.83
C PHE A 24 4.92 -7.66 -15.62
N GLY A 25 4.81 -7.66 -16.95
CA GLY A 25 5.79 -7.02 -17.82
C GLY A 25 7.02 -7.89 -18.11
N ASN A 26 6.94 -9.21 -17.93
CA ASN A 26 7.95 -10.15 -18.41
C ASN A 26 8.07 -10.12 -19.95
N GLY A 27 9.21 -10.54 -20.49
CA GLY A 27 9.48 -10.53 -21.93
C GLY A 27 10.97 -10.31 -22.22
N GLU A 28 11.30 -10.03 -23.48
CA GLU A 28 12.69 -9.81 -23.88
C GLU A 28 13.30 -8.55 -23.24
N ARG A 29 14.56 -8.65 -22.81
CA ARG A 29 15.36 -7.53 -22.26
C ARG A 29 14.68 -6.84 -21.09
N ALA A 30 14.11 -5.65 -21.32
CA ALA A 30 13.42 -4.85 -20.31
C ALA A 30 11.96 -5.31 -20.07
N GLY A 31 11.48 -6.24 -20.90
CA GLY A 31 10.14 -6.82 -20.78
C GLY A 31 9.06 -6.09 -21.56
N ASN A 32 7.87 -6.71 -21.60
CA ASN A 32 6.69 -6.17 -22.29
C ASN A 32 5.91 -5.20 -21.39
N THR A 33 4.85 -4.59 -21.92
CA THR A 33 3.89 -3.83 -21.10
C THR A 33 3.17 -4.78 -20.12
N SER A 34 3.00 -4.35 -18.87
CA SER A 34 2.27 -5.13 -17.87
C SER A 34 0.77 -4.92 -18.02
N LEU A 35 0.07 -5.99 -18.39
CA LEU A 35 -1.39 -6.02 -18.50
C LEU A 35 -2.08 -5.84 -17.15
N LEU A 36 -1.51 -6.36 -16.06
CA LEU A 36 -2.08 -6.20 -14.72
C LEU A 36 -1.92 -4.76 -14.20
N ILE A 37 -0.79 -4.10 -14.48
CA ILE A 37 -0.59 -2.68 -14.14
C ILE A 37 -1.54 -1.81 -14.99
N LEU A 38 -1.69 -2.09 -16.28
CA LEU A 38 -2.66 -1.40 -17.14
C LEU A 38 -4.09 -1.55 -16.61
N ALA A 39 -4.52 -2.77 -16.29
CA ALA A 39 -5.84 -3.03 -15.73
C ALA A 39 -6.06 -2.29 -14.41
N SER A 40 -5.05 -2.27 -13.53
CA SER A 40 -5.11 -1.56 -12.24
C SER A 40 -5.21 -0.04 -12.42
N ASN A 41 -4.50 0.53 -13.41
CA ASN A 41 -4.60 1.95 -13.75
C ASN A 41 -6.01 2.31 -14.23
N TYR A 42 -6.60 1.49 -15.09
CA TYR A 42 -7.99 1.67 -15.56
C TYR A 42 -8.97 1.63 -14.40
N TYR A 43 -8.85 0.62 -13.54
CA TYR A 43 -9.69 0.49 -12.36
C TYR A 43 -9.57 1.69 -11.43
N ASN A 44 -8.35 2.20 -11.21
CA ASN A 44 -8.12 3.40 -10.38
C ASN A 44 -8.77 4.67 -10.97
N LEU A 45 -8.93 4.74 -12.29
CA LEU A 45 -9.67 5.81 -12.97
C LEU A 45 -11.19 5.58 -13.00
N GLY A 46 -11.69 4.49 -12.40
CA GLY A 46 -13.10 4.12 -12.42
C GLY A 46 -13.57 3.44 -13.71
N ILE A 47 -12.63 3.03 -14.58
CA ILE A 47 -12.93 2.34 -15.83
C ILE A 47 -12.82 0.83 -15.59
N ASN A 48 -13.85 0.07 -15.97
CA ASN A 48 -13.81 -1.39 -15.85
C ASN A 48 -12.78 -2.00 -16.82
N PRO A 49 -11.69 -2.63 -16.35
CA PRO A 49 -10.67 -3.20 -17.22
C PRO A 49 -11.08 -4.52 -17.87
N LYS A 50 -12.28 -5.06 -17.57
CA LYS A 50 -12.80 -6.36 -18.06
C LYS A 50 -11.91 -7.57 -17.75
N ILE A 51 -10.96 -7.42 -16.83
CA ILE A 51 -10.06 -8.46 -16.34
C ILE A 51 -10.10 -8.41 -14.81
N ASN A 52 -10.22 -9.58 -14.17
CA ASN A 52 -10.18 -9.67 -12.71
C ASN A 52 -8.72 -9.76 -12.22
N PHE A 53 -8.04 -8.64 -12.07
CA PHE A 53 -6.63 -8.58 -11.66
C PHE A 53 -6.40 -8.72 -10.14
N PHE A 54 -7.47 -8.91 -9.35
CA PHE A 54 -7.38 -9.12 -7.90
C PHE A 54 -7.08 -10.57 -7.52
N ASP A 55 -7.07 -11.47 -8.50
CA ASP A 55 -6.88 -12.89 -8.26
C ASP A 55 -5.46 -13.20 -7.75
N LYS A 56 -5.39 -13.94 -6.65
CA LYS A 56 -4.15 -14.46 -6.08
C LYS A 56 -3.44 -15.43 -7.03
N PHE A 57 -4.17 -15.98 -8.00
CA PHE A 57 -3.59 -16.86 -9.02
C PHE A 57 -2.43 -16.20 -9.78
N PHE A 58 -2.53 -14.90 -10.10
CA PHE A 58 -1.46 -14.20 -10.82
C PHE A 58 -0.16 -14.14 -10.01
N PHE A 59 -0.25 -13.96 -8.70
CA PHE A 59 0.92 -14.00 -7.82
C PHE A 59 1.57 -15.39 -7.80
N LYS A 60 0.77 -16.47 -7.77
CA LYS A 60 1.30 -17.84 -7.83
C LYS A 60 2.05 -18.11 -9.14
N ILE A 61 1.49 -17.71 -10.28
CA ILE A 61 2.15 -17.85 -11.58
C ILE A 61 3.50 -17.13 -11.58
N PHE A 62 3.53 -15.88 -11.10
CA PHE A 62 4.75 -15.09 -11.12
C PHE A 62 5.83 -15.65 -10.17
N CYS A 63 5.43 -16.15 -8.99
CA CYS A 63 6.37 -16.84 -8.09
C CYS A 63 6.94 -18.13 -8.70
N ASN A 64 6.15 -18.84 -9.52
CA ASN A 64 6.61 -20.06 -10.20
C ASN A 64 7.64 -19.77 -11.30
N GLU A 65 7.65 -18.56 -11.88
CA GLU A 65 8.61 -18.15 -12.92
C GLU A 65 10.03 -17.86 -12.38
N LYS A 66 10.30 -18.10 -11.09
CA LYS A 66 11.60 -17.84 -10.42
C LYS A 66 12.13 -16.40 -10.54
N ILE A 67 11.27 -15.46 -10.89
CA ILE A 67 11.61 -14.04 -10.94
C ILE A 67 11.40 -13.48 -9.52
N SER A 68 12.43 -12.83 -8.97
CA SER A 68 12.31 -12.17 -7.68
C SER A 68 11.21 -11.12 -7.78
N PHE A 69 10.21 -11.21 -6.89
CA PHE A 69 9.16 -10.21 -6.84
C PHE A 69 9.80 -8.89 -6.45
N LEU A 70 9.88 -7.94 -7.39
CA LEU A 70 10.39 -6.61 -7.11
C LEU A 70 9.54 -5.99 -6.00
N ASP A 71 10.21 -5.56 -4.92
CA ASP A 71 9.57 -4.99 -3.74
C ASP A 71 8.74 -3.73 -4.02
N ARG A 72 8.77 -3.18 -5.24
CA ARG A 72 8.04 -1.97 -5.65
C ARG A 72 7.29 -2.11 -6.97
N ILE A 73 6.92 -3.33 -7.36
CA ILE A 73 6.04 -3.51 -8.52
C ILE A 73 4.71 -2.77 -8.27
N SER A 74 4.32 -1.90 -9.21
CA SER A 74 3.15 -1.01 -9.04
C SER A 74 1.89 -1.81 -8.74
N TRP A 75 1.03 -1.31 -7.85
CA TRP A 75 -0.21 -1.94 -7.35
C TRP A 75 -0.08 -3.25 -6.58
N PHE A 76 0.89 -4.10 -6.92
CA PHE A 76 1.00 -5.48 -6.44
C PHE A 76 2.06 -5.69 -5.36
N SER A 77 2.81 -4.64 -4.99
CA SER A 77 3.67 -4.68 -3.80
C SER A 77 2.96 -4.15 -2.56
N ARG A 78 3.24 -4.78 -1.43
CA ARG A 78 2.90 -4.28 -0.09
C ARG A 78 3.44 -2.86 0.13
N LEU A 79 4.63 -2.54 -0.38
CA LEU A 79 5.26 -1.24 -0.14
C LEU A 79 4.50 -0.08 -0.79
N ASN A 80 3.67 -0.35 -1.80
CA ASN A 80 2.83 0.69 -2.42
C ASN A 80 1.73 1.20 -1.48
N TYR A 81 1.42 0.45 -0.43
CA TYR A 81 0.38 0.77 0.54
C TYR A 81 0.96 0.99 1.94
N THR A 82 2.28 1.05 2.09
CA THR A 82 2.95 1.30 3.38
C THR A 82 3.35 2.77 3.50
N ALA A 83 2.97 3.42 4.59
CA ALA A 83 3.43 4.76 4.94
C ALA A 83 4.50 4.71 6.05
N PHE A 84 5.70 5.15 5.71
CA PHE A 84 6.82 5.26 6.66
C PHE A 84 6.92 6.63 7.34
N SER A 85 6.47 7.70 6.67
CA SER A 85 6.52 9.04 7.23
C SER A 85 5.35 9.33 8.16
N GLY A 86 5.64 9.95 9.31
CA GLY A 86 4.61 10.32 10.29
C GLY A 86 3.52 11.26 9.74
N SER A 87 3.86 12.17 8.83
CA SER A 87 2.89 13.06 8.18
C SER A 87 1.91 12.30 7.28
N HIS A 88 2.39 11.32 6.49
CA HIS A 88 1.52 10.47 5.69
C HIS A 88 0.62 9.60 6.56
N GLN A 89 1.17 9.04 7.64
CA GLN A 89 0.41 8.23 8.59
C GLN A 89 -0.74 9.02 9.23
N ASP A 90 -0.50 10.27 9.63
CA ASP A 90 -1.54 11.14 10.20
C ASP A 90 -2.63 11.49 9.17
N ALA A 91 -2.25 11.80 7.93
CA ALA A 91 -3.19 12.06 6.85
C ALA A 91 -4.05 10.82 6.52
N ILE A 92 -3.44 9.64 6.50
CA ILE A 92 -4.14 8.36 6.33
C ILE A 92 -5.13 8.16 7.48
N PHE A 93 -4.70 8.34 8.74
CA PHE A 93 -5.58 8.20 9.91
C PHE A 93 -6.80 9.11 9.84
N LYS A 94 -6.59 10.42 9.61
CA LYS A 94 -7.67 11.41 9.49
C LYS A 94 -8.64 11.04 8.38
N SER A 95 -8.12 10.60 7.24
CA SER A 95 -8.95 10.17 6.10
C SER A 95 -9.79 8.94 6.44
N TYR A 96 -9.20 7.93 7.10
CA TYR A 96 -9.93 6.74 7.55
C TYR A 96 -11.03 7.10 8.55
N PHE A 97 -10.74 7.99 9.50
CA PHE A 97 -11.69 8.41 10.53
C PHE A 97 -12.89 9.18 9.94
N GLN A 98 -12.67 9.97 8.89
CA GLN A 98 -13.71 10.75 8.21
C GLN A 98 -14.37 10.01 7.04
N LYS A 99 -13.92 8.79 6.71
CA LYS A 99 -14.33 8.08 5.50
C LYS A 99 -15.82 7.70 5.55
N LYS A 100 -16.55 8.03 4.48
CA LYS A 100 -17.90 7.51 4.24
C LYS A 100 -17.83 6.02 3.84
N LYS A 101 -18.71 5.18 4.40
CA LYS A 101 -18.68 3.70 4.29
C LYS A 101 -18.41 3.17 2.87
N PHE A 102 -18.93 3.82 1.84
CA PHE A 102 -18.95 3.29 0.47
C PHE A 102 -17.94 3.91 -0.51
N ILE A 103 -17.20 4.96 -0.11
CA ILE A 103 -16.31 5.67 -1.04
C ILE A 103 -14.88 5.55 -0.56
N TRP A 104 -14.00 4.99 -1.40
CA TRP A 104 -12.57 4.98 -1.13
C TRP A 104 -11.95 6.35 -1.41
N LYS A 105 -11.70 7.12 -0.36
CA LYS A 105 -10.99 8.40 -0.40
C LYS A 105 -10.04 8.48 0.78
N ILE A 106 -8.86 7.90 0.61
CA ILE A 106 -7.83 7.88 1.66
C ILE A 106 -6.57 8.50 1.07
N ILE A 107 -6.09 9.57 1.70
CA ILE A 107 -4.90 10.27 1.23
C ILE A 107 -3.72 9.29 1.22
N TYR A 108 -2.89 9.35 0.18
CA TYR A 108 -1.74 8.46 -0.07
C TYR A 108 -2.06 6.99 -0.36
N LEU A 109 -3.32 6.54 -0.29
CA LEU A 109 -3.72 5.19 -0.65
C LEU A 109 -4.68 5.23 -1.85
N PRO A 110 -4.19 5.09 -3.10
CA PRO A 110 -5.02 5.22 -4.30
C PRO A 110 -6.12 4.15 -4.37
N LEU A 111 -5.80 2.91 -3.98
CA LEU A 111 -6.74 1.80 -3.93
C LEU A 111 -6.84 1.22 -2.52
N ASN A 112 -7.95 0.51 -2.28
CA ASN A 112 -8.12 -0.23 -1.03
C ASN A 112 -7.19 -1.45 -1.01
N PRO A 113 -6.23 -1.54 -0.07
CA PRO A 113 -5.29 -2.66 0.00
C PRO A 113 -5.99 -4.01 0.21
N LYS A 114 -7.20 -4.03 0.79
CA LYS A 114 -8.01 -5.25 0.93
C LYS A 114 -8.32 -5.90 -0.41
N ILE A 115 -8.43 -5.14 -1.50
CA ILE A 115 -8.80 -5.73 -2.80
C ILE A 115 -7.66 -6.63 -3.33
N PHE A 116 -6.41 -6.34 -2.95
CA PHE A 116 -5.24 -7.18 -3.23
C PHE A 116 -4.92 -8.16 -2.09
N ASN A 117 -5.84 -8.36 -1.15
CA ASN A 117 -5.63 -9.17 0.06
C ASN A 117 -4.46 -8.72 0.96
N PHE A 118 -4.02 -7.45 0.85
CA PHE A 118 -3.09 -6.89 1.81
C PHE A 118 -3.79 -6.62 3.14
N LYS A 119 -3.21 -7.14 4.23
CA LYS A 119 -3.70 -6.91 5.59
C LYS A 119 -3.46 -5.45 5.99
N HIS A 120 -4.40 -4.86 6.73
CA HIS A 120 -4.28 -3.46 7.21
C HIS A 120 -3.12 -3.24 8.19
N LYS A 121 -2.75 -4.27 8.96
CA LYS A 121 -1.51 -4.27 9.77
C LYS A 121 -0.25 -3.93 8.94
N ASN A 122 -0.34 -4.04 7.61
CA ASN A 122 0.75 -3.74 6.71
C ASN A 122 0.79 -2.28 6.22
N ILE A 123 -0.20 -1.44 6.55
CA ILE A 123 -0.31 -0.08 6.00
C ILE A 123 0.56 0.90 6.78
N ILE A 124 0.56 0.80 8.11
CA ILE A 124 1.34 1.67 8.98
C ILE A 124 2.32 0.81 9.75
N LYS A 125 3.59 1.14 9.58
CA LYS A 125 4.70 0.59 10.34
C LYS A 125 5.20 1.66 11.28
N ILE A 126 5.45 1.31 12.53
CA ILE A 126 5.98 2.23 13.53
C ILE A 126 7.49 2.04 13.61
N ASN A 127 8.23 3.12 13.43
CA ASN A 127 9.68 3.21 13.53
C ASN A 127 10.08 4.61 14.01
N SER A 128 11.38 4.90 14.10
CA SER A 128 11.91 6.21 14.50
C SER A 128 11.47 7.39 13.62
N GLN A 129 10.97 7.15 12.41
CA GLN A 129 10.43 8.18 11.51
C GLN A 129 8.90 8.33 11.59
N SER A 130 8.26 7.46 12.37
CA SER A 130 6.81 7.44 12.51
C SER A 130 6.32 8.58 13.39
N GLY A 131 5.11 9.03 13.11
CA GLY A 131 4.50 10.14 13.84
C GLY A 131 3.46 9.64 14.84
N ARG A 132 2.99 10.56 15.70
CA ARG A 132 1.85 10.32 16.60
C ARG A 132 0.61 9.81 15.86
N GLY A 133 0.41 10.22 14.60
CA GLY A 133 -0.68 9.75 13.75
C GLY A 133 -0.63 8.26 13.45
N GLY A 134 0.58 7.69 13.29
CA GLY A 134 0.76 6.25 13.12
C GLY A 134 0.33 5.48 14.37
N LEU A 135 0.75 5.94 15.55
CA LEU A 135 0.32 5.35 16.82
C LEU A 135 -1.19 5.41 17.00
N ARG A 136 -1.80 6.59 16.75
CA ARG A 136 -3.26 6.77 16.77
C ARG A 136 -3.97 5.74 15.91
N PHE A 137 -3.49 5.57 14.68
CA PHE A 137 -4.07 4.61 13.75
C PHE A 137 -3.92 3.17 14.25
N VAL A 138 -2.75 2.78 14.76
CA VAL A 138 -2.53 1.42 15.28
C VAL A 138 -3.49 1.12 16.43
N PHE A 139 -3.61 2.02 17.42
CA PHE A 139 -4.53 1.84 18.55
C PHE A 139 -6.00 1.84 18.14
N TRP A 140 -6.40 2.78 17.29
CA TRP A 140 -7.78 2.87 16.81
C TRP A 140 -8.17 1.68 15.94
N TYR A 141 -7.31 1.28 15.01
CA TYR A 141 -7.62 0.26 14.02
C TYR A 141 -7.45 -1.16 14.56
N ASN A 142 -6.38 -1.44 15.31
CA ASN A 142 -6.10 -2.81 15.79
C ASN A 142 -6.82 -3.12 17.12
N TYR A 143 -7.02 -2.12 17.97
CA TYR A 143 -7.52 -2.31 19.34
C TYR A 143 -8.84 -1.57 19.61
N ASN A 144 -9.40 -0.85 18.65
CA ASN A 144 -10.59 0.01 18.83
C ASN A 144 -10.43 1.03 19.98
N LEU A 145 -9.20 1.49 20.25
CA LEU A 145 -8.90 2.44 21.30
C LEU A 145 -8.59 3.83 20.74
N LEU A 146 -9.37 4.82 21.17
CA LEU A 146 -9.08 6.24 20.95
C LEU A 146 -8.35 6.80 22.16
N LEU A 147 -7.03 6.76 22.11
CA LEU A 147 -6.19 7.29 23.20
C LEU A 147 -6.20 8.83 23.20
N ASN A 148 -6.17 9.41 24.40
CA ASN A 148 -6.06 10.86 24.57
C ASN A 148 -4.63 11.36 24.21
N LYS A 149 -4.48 12.67 24.01
CA LYS A 149 -3.21 13.27 23.57
C LYS A 149 -2.05 13.00 24.55
N ILE A 150 -2.34 12.93 25.84
CA ILE A 150 -1.34 12.74 26.90
C ILE A 150 -0.74 11.33 26.81
N ILE A 151 -1.59 10.30 26.75
CA ILE A 151 -1.17 8.89 26.64
C ILE A 151 -0.40 8.68 25.34
N ILE A 152 -0.89 9.23 24.22
CA ILE A 152 -0.19 9.09 22.93
C ILE A 152 1.17 9.75 22.96
N ASN A 153 1.32 10.92 23.58
CA ASN A 153 2.62 11.57 23.70
C ASN A 153 3.60 10.73 24.53
N LYS A 154 3.14 10.11 25.62
CA LYS A 154 3.98 9.25 26.46
C LYS A 154 4.41 7.98 25.73
N ILE A 155 3.48 7.32 25.04
CA ILE A 155 3.81 6.13 24.23
C ILE A 155 4.73 6.50 23.08
N TYR A 156 4.52 7.66 22.46
CA TYR A 156 5.34 8.15 21.37
C TYR A 156 6.80 8.29 21.77
N THR A 157 7.11 8.97 22.88
CA THR A 157 8.50 9.13 23.35
C THR A 157 9.14 7.77 23.62
N ILE A 158 8.45 6.89 24.34
CA ILE A 158 8.97 5.55 24.65
C ILE A 158 9.20 4.73 23.38
N SER A 159 8.25 4.76 22.43
CA SER A 159 8.37 4.04 21.17
C SER A 159 9.50 4.57 20.30
N GLN A 160 9.75 5.88 20.34
CA GLN A 160 10.83 6.48 19.58
C GLN A 160 12.18 6.08 20.14
N ASP A 161 12.37 6.16 21.46
CA ASP A 161 13.59 5.73 22.14
C ASP A 161 13.90 4.25 21.88
N ILE A 162 12.89 3.37 21.97
CA ILE A 162 13.05 1.94 21.68
C ILE A 162 13.45 1.71 20.22
N SER A 163 12.78 2.37 19.27
CA SER A 163 13.04 2.19 17.84
C SER A 163 14.40 2.72 17.42
N GLU A 164 14.84 3.84 17.98
CA GLU A 164 16.16 4.43 17.73
C GLU A 164 17.29 3.56 18.27
N ASN A 165 17.14 3.08 19.52
CA ASN A 165 18.16 2.23 20.15
C ASN A 165 18.31 0.86 19.48
N LEU A 166 17.19 0.25 19.09
CA LEU A 166 17.18 -1.08 18.48
C LEU A 166 17.24 -1.06 16.95
N MET A 167 17.17 0.13 16.34
CA MET A 167 17.05 0.33 14.89
C MET A 167 16.00 -0.57 14.23
N CYS A 168 14.86 -0.76 14.90
CA CYS A 168 13.85 -1.74 14.49
C CYS A 168 12.45 -1.13 14.33
N GLU A 169 11.61 -1.84 13.57
CA GLU A 169 10.18 -1.58 13.51
C GLU A 169 9.51 -2.10 14.78
N ILE A 170 8.62 -1.30 15.37
CA ILE A 170 7.87 -1.67 16.56
C ILE A 170 6.55 -2.34 16.15
N HIS A 171 6.37 -3.57 16.63
CA HIS A 171 5.14 -4.32 16.44
C HIS A 171 3.99 -3.78 17.31
N SER A 172 2.76 -3.91 16.82
CA SER A 172 1.57 -3.43 17.52
C SER A 172 1.40 -4.04 18.91
N GLU A 173 1.78 -5.31 19.07
CA GLU A 173 1.69 -6.00 20.35
C GLU A 173 2.58 -5.33 21.42
N LEU A 174 3.81 -4.93 21.06
CA LEU A 174 4.71 -4.21 21.96
C LEU A 174 4.19 -2.81 22.31
N LEU A 175 3.56 -2.12 21.35
CA LEU A 175 2.92 -0.82 21.64
C LEU A 175 1.79 -0.97 22.65
N PHE A 176 1.03 -2.06 22.56
CA PHE A 176 -0.07 -2.31 23.48
C PHE A 176 0.42 -2.59 24.90
N THR A 177 1.56 -3.27 25.07
CA THR A 177 2.14 -3.51 26.40
C THR A 177 2.58 -2.23 27.10
N LEU A 178 2.92 -1.16 26.35
CA LEU A 178 3.31 0.15 26.92
C LEU A 178 2.15 0.90 27.60
N LEU A 179 0.91 0.38 27.54
CA LEU A 179 -0.22 0.94 28.28
C LEU A 179 -0.22 0.55 29.77
N TYR A 180 0.52 -0.50 30.14
CA TYR A 180 0.66 -1.01 31.51
C TYR A 180 2.07 -0.69 32.04
#